data_AF-A0A3M8P7V7-F1
#
_entry.id   AF-A0A3M8P7V7-F1
#
_cell.length_a   1.000
_cell.length_b   1.000
_cell.length_c   1.000
_cell.angle_alpha   90.00
_cell.angle_beta   90.00
_cell.angle_gamma   90.00
#
_symmetry.space_group_name_H-M   'P 1'
#
loop_
_entity.id
_entity.type
_entity.pdbx_description
1 polymer ?
#
loop_
_entity_poly.entity_id
_entity_poly.type
_entity_poly.pdbx_seq_one_letter_code
_entity_poly.pdbx_strand_id
1 'polypeptide(L)' 'MAKDPRVEAFSKLHSLIVFYSEYRDRPVEEGFDFFQEVKKCCEILDLDYEDLKNEFQLS' A
#
# COMPACT_ATOMS: atom_id res chain seq x y z
N MET A 1 13.31 13.75 -16.80
CA MET A 1 12.58 12.52 -17.19
C MET A 1 11.39 12.41 -16.27
N ALA A 2 10.17 12.36 -16.81
CA ALA A 2 9.00 12.04 -15.99
C ALA A 2 9.18 10.60 -15.47
N LYS A 3 9.09 10.39 -14.15
CA LYS A 3 9.10 9.04 -13.58
C LYS A 3 7.79 8.35 -14.01
N ASP A 4 7.88 7.05 -14.30
CA ASP A 4 6.71 6.25 -14.63
C ASP A 4 5.80 6.19 -13.38
N PRO A 5 4.53 6.65 -13.46
CA PRO A 5 3.62 6.66 -12.32
C PRO A 5 3.39 5.27 -11.73
N ARG A 6 3.53 4.20 -12.51
CA ARG A 6 3.45 2.82 -12.02
C ARG A 6 4.65 2.46 -11.18
N VAL A 7 5.85 2.91 -11.56
CA VAL A 7 7.07 2.67 -10.77
C VAL A 7 6.98 3.41 -9.43
N GLU A 8 6.44 4.63 -9.42
CA GLU A 8 6.21 5.38 -8.18
C GLU A 8 5.15 4.71 -7.30
N ALA A 9 4.03 4.27 -7.89
CA ALA A 9 2.98 3.54 -7.18
C ALA A 9 3.48 2.21 -6.61
N PHE A 10 4.28 1.46 -7.36
CA PHE A 10 4.89 0.21 -6.88
C PHE A 10 5.85 0.47 -5.72
N SER A 11 6.73 1.46 -5.84
CA SER A 11 7.64 1.82 -4.76
C SER A 11 6.89 2.23 -3.50
N LYS A 12 5.77 2.95 -3.65
CA LYS A 12 4.92 3.36 -2.53
C LYS A 12 4.19 2.17 -1.91
N LEU A 13 3.57 1.32 -2.71
CA LEU A 13 2.91 0.10 -2.27
C LEU A 13 3.87 -0.82 -1.50
N HIS A 14 5.09 -1.01 -2.00
CA HIS A 14 6.12 -1.78 -1.32
C HIS A 14 6.46 -1.17 0.06
N SER A 15 6.69 0.15 0.14
CA SER A 15 6.94 0.82 1.42
C SER A 15 5.77 0.69 2.40
N LEU A 16 4.52 0.75 1.91
CA LEU A 16 3.33 0.52 2.72
C LEU A 16 3.30 -0.92 3.27
N ILE A 17 3.50 -1.93 2.43
CA ILE A 17 3.52 -3.33 2.88
C ILE A 17 4.61 -3.57 3.93
N VAL A 18 5.81 -3.03 3.71
CA VAL A 18 6.91 -3.11 4.69
C VAL A 18 6.52 -2.40 5.98
N PHE A 19 5.98 -1.19 5.91
CA PHE A 19 5.50 -0.45 7.08
C PHE A 19 4.44 -1.25 7.85
N TYR A 20 3.45 -1.84 7.18
CA TYR A 20 2.45 -2.68 7.85
C TYR A 20 3.11 -3.90 8.51
N SER A 21 4.12 -4.51 7.89
CA SER A 21 4.82 -5.66 8.49
C SER A 21 5.63 -5.29 9.75
N GLU A 22 6.25 -4.11 9.78
CA GLU A 22 7.09 -3.65 10.89
C GLU A 22 6.29 -3.04 12.05
N TYR A 23 5.15 -2.42 11.73
CA TYR A 23 4.33 -1.65 12.67
C TYR A 23 2.99 -2.34 12.96
N ARG A 24 2.76 -3.59 12.50
CA ARG A 24 1.51 -4.34 12.69
C ARG A 24 1.02 -4.37 14.13
N ASP A 25 1.96 -4.50 15.07
CA ASP A 25 1.70 -4.58 16.52
C ASP A 25 1.62 -3.21 17.21
N ARG A 26 1.78 -2.10 16.47
CA ARG A 26 1.73 -0.75 17.03
C ARG A 26 0.35 -0.12 16.83
N PRO A 27 -0.10 0.73 17.77
CA PRO A 27 -1.33 1.48 17.60
C PRO A 27 -1.23 2.34 16.34
N VAL A 28 -2.27 2.31 15.50
CA VAL A 28 -2.36 3.11 14.28
C VAL A 28 -2.27 4.59 14.67
N GLU A 29 -1.28 5.31 14.13
CA GLU A 29 -1.16 6.76 14.36
C GLU A 29 -2.37 7.48 13.76
N GLU A 30 -3.01 8.34 14.55
CA GLU A 30 -4.16 9.13 14.13
C GLU A 30 -3.76 10.06 12.97
N GLY A 31 -4.39 9.88 11.81
CA GLY A 31 -4.22 10.74 10.63
C GLY A 31 -3.61 10.06 9.40
N PHE A 32 -3.14 8.82 9.51
CA PHE A 32 -2.65 8.05 8.36
C PHE A 32 -3.62 6.94 7.96
N ASP A 33 -4.29 7.13 6.82
CA ASP A 33 -5.18 6.11 6.25
C ASP A 33 -4.39 5.16 5.32
N PHE A 34 -3.71 4.21 5.95
CA PHE A 34 -2.90 3.19 5.30
C PHE A 34 -3.65 2.51 4.14
N PHE A 35 -4.88 2.08 4.40
CA PHE A 35 -5.68 1.31 3.45
C PHE A 35 -6.12 2.14 2.24
N GLN A 36 -6.42 3.43 2.43
CA GLN A 36 -6.67 4.33 1.31
C GLN A 36 -5.43 4.50 0.42
N GLU A 37 -4.24 4.59 1.01
CA GLU A 37 -3.00 4.73 0.24
C GLU A 37 -2.66 3.46 -0.53
N VAL A 38 -2.89 2.28 0.05
CA VAL A 38 -2.76 0.98 -0.66
C VAL A 38 -3.73 0.92 -1.83
N LYS A 39 -5.01 1.30 -1.62
CA LYS A 39 -6.02 1.29 -2.67
C LYS A 39 -5.64 2.18 -3.86
N LYS A 40 -5.16 3.39 -3.62
CA LYS A 40 -4.68 4.30 -4.69
C LYS A 40 -3.53 3.69 -5.48
N CYS A 41 -2.62 2.98 -4.82
CA CYS A 41 -1.52 2.30 -5.52
C CYS A 41 -2.04 1.16 -6.39
N CYS A 42 -3.01 0.38 -5.90
CA CYS A 42 -3.66 -0.67 -6.68
C CYS A 42 -4.37 -0.12 -7.92
N GLU A 43 -5.07 1.02 -7.81
CA GLU A 43 -5.73 1.68 -8.96
C GLU A 43 -4.73 2.12 -10.04
N ILE A 44 -3.55 2.61 -9.66
CA ILE A 44 -2.50 3.01 -10.62
C ILE A 44 -1.82 1.79 -11.26
N LEU A 45 -1.70 0.70 -10.52
CA LEU A 45 -1.05 -0.53 -10.96
C LEU A 45 -1.98 -1.50 -11.68
N ASP A 46 -3.28 -1.19 -11.75
CA ASP A 46 -4.33 -2.08 -12.29
C ASP A 46 -4.36 -3.43 -11.53
N LEU A 47 -4.29 -3.36 -10.20
CA LEU A 47 -4.38 -4.49 -9.28
C LEU A 47 -5.72 -4.51 -8.56
N ASP A 48 -6.27 -5.70 -8.33
CA ASP A 48 -7.43 -5.84 -7.45
C ASP A 48 -7.01 -5.63 -5.99
N TYR A 49 -7.69 -4.69 -5.34
CA TYR A 49 -7.36 -4.28 -3.97
C TYR A 49 -7.68 -5.37 -2.94
N GLU A 50 -8.76 -6.14 -3.14
CA GLU A 50 -9.14 -7.20 -2.21
C GLU A 50 -8.23 -8.42 -2.37
N ASP A 51 -7.86 -8.79 -3.61
CA ASP A 51 -6.86 -9.83 -3.86
C ASP A 51 -5.51 -9.47 -3.22
N LEU A 52 -5.07 -8.21 -3.35
CA LEU A 52 -3.83 -7.75 -2.72
C LEU A 52 -3.91 -7.82 -1.19
N LYS A 53 -5.03 -7.40 -0.59
CA LYS A 53 -5.21 -7.53 0.87
C LYS A 53 -5.13 -8.97 1.34
N ASN A 54 -5.75 -9.89 0.59
CA ASN A 54 -5.75 -11.32 0.92
C ASN A 54 -4.34 -11.92 0.80
N GLU A 55 -3.62 -11.60 -0.27
CA GLU A 55 -2.27 -12.12 -0.53
C GLU A 55 -1.27 -11.65 0.54
N PHE A 56 -1.35 -10.38 0.95
CA PHE A 56 -0.44 -9.79 1.93
C PHE A 56 -0.95 -9.80 3.37
N GLN A 57 -2.10 -10.45 3.62
CA GLN A 57 -2.74 -10.52 4.94
C GLN A 57 -2.92 -9.15 5.61
N LEU A 58 -3.35 -8.16 4.81
CA LEU A 58 -3.67 -6.81 5.27
C LEU A 58 -5.08 -6.83 5.88
N SER A 59 -5.17 -7.33 7.12
CA SER A 59 -6.39 -7.51 7.92
C SER A 59 -6.52 -6.48 9.02
#